data_AF-A0AAJ2NSW2-F1
#
_entry.id   AF-A0AAJ2NSW2-F1
#
_cell.length_a   1.000
_cell.length_b   1.000
_cell.length_c   1.000
_cell.angle_alpha   90.00
_cell.angle_beta   90.00
_cell.angle_gamma   90.00
#
_symmetry.space_group_name_H-M   'P 1'
#
loop_
_entity.id
_entity.type
_entity.pdbx_description
1 polymer ?
#
loop_
_entity_poly.entity_id
_entity_poly.type
_entity_poly.pdbx_seq_one_letter_code
_entity_poly.pdbx_strand_id
1 'polypeptide(L)'
;DPGNLGTMIRTADAAGIDAVIVGRGSVDLYNAKVLRSAQGSHFHLPIIRGDLEGWIPRLKEKNIPVYGTALERAATYTDIPAADSFALM
;
A
#
# COMPACT_ATOMS: atom_id res chain seq x y z
N ASP A 1 -8.90 -10.35 1.26
CA ASP A 1 -9.66 -10.64 2.50
C ASP A 1 -9.77 -9.36 3.33
N PRO A 2 -10.94 -9.06 3.93
CA PRO A 2 -11.14 -7.85 4.75
C PRO A 2 -10.22 -7.72 5.97
N GLY A 3 -9.88 -8.82 6.63
CA GLY A 3 -8.98 -8.82 7.77
C GLY A 3 -7.58 -8.40 7.36
N ASN A 4 -7.04 -9.04 6.32
CA ASN A 4 -5.71 -8.71 5.78
C ASN A 4 -5.62 -7.26 5.31
N LEU A 5 -6.66 -6.74 4.64
CA LEU A 5 -6.65 -5.35 4.17
C LEU A 5 -6.56 -4.37 5.34
N GLY A 6 -7.38 -4.53 6.38
CA GLY A 6 -7.30 -3.64 7.54
C GLY A 6 -5.97 -3.75 8.28
N THR A 7 -5.40 -4.96 8.40
CA THR A 7 -4.05 -5.13 8.96
C THR A 7 -2.98 -4.40 8.14
N MET A 8 -3.03 -4.49 6.80
CA MET A 8 -2.10 -3.76 5.92
C MET A 8 -2.23 -2.25 6.06
N ILE A 9 -3.46 -1.73 6.16
CA ILE A 9 -3.71 -0.30 6.42
C ILE A 9 -3.09 0.12 7.76
N ARG A 10 -3.30 -0.66 8.82
CA ARG A 10 -2.73 -0.40 10.15
C ARG A 10 -1.20 -0.42 10.14
N THR A 11 -0.62 -1.38 9.42
CA THR A 11 0.84 -1.48 9.26
C THR A 11 1.40 -0.28 8.50
N ALA A 12 0.73 0.17 7.44
CA ALA A 12 1.15 1.34 6.67
C ALA A 12 1.12 2.62 7.51
N ASP A 13 0.05 2.81 8.30
CA ASP A 13 -0.09 3.93 9.25
C ASP A 13 1.04 3.92 10.28
N ALA A 14 1.28 2.76 10.93
CA ALA A 14 2.35 2.60 11.90
C ALA A 14 3.77 2.76 11.31
N ALA A 15 3.94 2.45 10.02
CA ALA A 15 5.20 2.62 9.31
C ALA A 15 5.44 4.05 8.80
N GLY A 16 4.47 4.97 8.99
CA GLY A 16 4.58 6.35 8.54
C GLY A 16 4.48 6.52 7.02
N ILE A 17 3.76 5.62 6.34
CA ILE A 17 3.48 5.74 4.90
C ILE A 17 2.53 6.93 4.66
N ASP A 18 2.70 7.65 3.55
CA ASP A 18 1.89 8.84 3.26
C ASP A 18 0.45 8.53 2.84
N ALA A 19 0.23 7.40 2.15
CA ALA A 19 -1.09 6.98 1.69
C ALA A 19 -1.12 5.49 1.32
N VAL A 20 -2.32 4.89 1.38
CA VAL A 20 -2.58 3.55 0.85
C VAL A 20 -3.50 3.64 -0.36
N ILE A 21 -3.08 3.06 -1.48
CA ILE A 21 -3.90 2.93 -2.69
C ILE A 21 -4.46 1.52 -2.75
N VAL A 22 -5.77 1.40 -2.81
CA VAL A 22 -6.48 0.12 -2.89
C VAL A 22 -7.04 -0.06 -4.29
N GLY A 23 -6.54 -1.10 -4.97
CA GLY A 23 -6.92 -1.47 -6.33
C GLY A 23 -8.40 -1.81 -6.48
N ARG A 24 -8.89 -1.71 -7.72
CA ARG A 24 -10.23 -2.19 -8.11
C ARG A 24 -10.35 -3.70 -7.82
N GLY A 25 -11.55 -4.14 -7.44
CA GLY A 25 -11.82 -5.54 -7.09
C GLY A 25 -11.40 -5.95 -5.68
N SER A 26 -10.79 -5.04 -4.91
CA SER A 26 -10.53 -5.26 -3.48
C SER A 26 -11.84 -5.23 -2.67
N VAL A 27 -11.73 -5.72 -1.43
CA VAL A 27 -12.82 -5.74 -0.46
C VAL A 27 -13.23 -4.31 -0.05
N ASP A 28 -14.46 -4.16 0.45
CA ASP A 28 -14.97 -2.85 0.82
C ASP A 28 -14.19 -2.21 1.99
N LEU A 29 -13.78 -0.94 1.87
CA LEU A 29 -12.89 -0.28 2.84
C LEU A 29 -13.58 0.05 4.17
N TYR A 30 -14.90 0.21 4.12
CA TYR A 30 -15.72 0.65 5.25
C TYR A 30 -16.58 -0.48 5.83
N ASN A 31 -16.35 -1.72 5.40
CA ASN A 31 -17.02 -2.85 6.05
C ASN A 31 -16.47 -3.06 7.47
N ALA A 32 -17.32 -3.59 8.35
CA ALA A 32 -17.01 -3.74 9.77
C ALA A 32 -15.74 -4.58 10.06
N LYS A 33 -15.38 -5.54 9.20
CA LYS A 33 -14.18 -6.37 9.39
C LYS A 33 -12.92 -5.57 9.07
N VAL A 34 -12.90 -4.78 8.00
CA VAL A 34 -11.77 -3.88 7.66
C VAL A 34 -11.59 -2.80 8.72
N LEU A 35 -12.67 -2.11 9.11
CA LEU A 35 -12.60 -1.05 10.11
C LEU A 35 -12.06 -1.57 11.46
N ARG A 36 -12.51 -2.76 11.88
CA ARG A 36 -12.06 -3.37 13.13
C ARG A 36 -10.58 -3.77 13.09
N SER A 37 -10.09 -4.36 11.99
CA SER A 37 -8.68 -4.76 11.89
C SER A 37 -7.73 -3.60 11.59
N ALA A 38 -8.21 -2.51 10.98
CA ALA A 38 -7.44 -1.29 10.77
C ALA A 38 -7.27 -0.44 12.04
N GLN A 39 -8.06 -0.69 13.10
CA GLN A 39 -7.92 -0.07 14.42
C GLN A 39 -7.83 1.46 14.42
N GLY A 40 -8.61 2.12 13.55
CA GLY A 40 -8.69 3.58 13.50
C GLY A 40 -7.72 4.25 12.52
N SER A 41 -6.83 3.50 11.86
CA SER A 41 -5.88 4.06 10.87
C SER A 41 -6.54 4.81 9.71
N HIS A 42 -7.82 4.53 9.41
CA HIS A 42 -8.61 5.31 8.45
C HIS A 42 -8.70 6.81 8.78
N PHE A 43 -8.48 7.22 10.03
CA PHE A 43 -8.51 8.62 10.46
C PHE A 43 -7.15 9.31 10.38
N HIS A 44 -6.06 8.55 10.23
CA HIS A 44 -4.69 9.08 10.25
C HIS A 44 -4.02 8.99 8.88
N LEU A 45 -4.38 7.97 8.10
CA LEU A 45 -3.78 7.63 6.83
C LEU A 45 -4.79 7.81 5.68
N PRO A 46 -4.49 8.63 4.66
CA PRO A 46 -5.29 8.69 3.44
C PRO A 46 -5.38 7.32 2.74
N ILE A 47 -6.61 6.83 2.53
CA ILE A 47 -6.86 5.57 1.81
C ILE A 47 -7.63 5.89 0.53
N ILE A 48 -7.00 5.62 -0.61
CA ILE A 48 -7.49 6.01 -1.93
C ILE A 48 -7.91 4.76 -2.68
N ARG A 49 -9.14 4.73 -3.22
CA ARG A 49 -9.51 3.74 -4.23
C ARG A 49 -8.98 4.17 -5.60
N GLY A 50 -8.21 3.31 -6.24
CA GLY A 50 -7.53 3.65 -7.48
C GLY A 50 -7.38 2.48 -8.43
N ASP A 51 -7.13 2.81 -9.69
CA ASP A 51 -6.65 1.84 -10.67
C ASP A 51 -5.12 1.79 -10.61
N LEU A 52 -4.58 0.65 -10.21
CA LEU A 52 -3.14 0.47 -10.05
C LEU A 52 -2.39 0.59 -11.39
N GLU A 53 -3.04 0.18 -12.50
CA GLU A 53 -2.47 0.33 -13.84
C GLU A 53 -2.29 1.82 -14.22
N GLY A 54 -3.15 2.70 -13.70
CA GLY A 54 -3.01 4.15 -13.86
C GLY A 54 -2.07 4.81 -12.85
N TRP A 55 -1.94 4.27 -11.64
CA TRP A 55 -1.08 4.83 -10.60
C TRP A 55 0.40 4.56 -10.84
N ILE A 56 0.76 3.35 -11.27
CA ILE A 56 2.17 2.97 -11.45
C ILE A 56 2.90 3.88 -12.47
N PRO A 57 2.35 4.19 -13.66
CA PRO A 57 2.98 5.11 -14.61
C PRO A 57 3.18 6.51 -14.02
N ARG A 58 2.18 7.03 -13.30
CA ARG A 58 2.24 8.38 -12.69
C ARG A 58 3.34 8.49 -11.62
N LEU A 59 3.56 7.42 -10.86
CA LEU A 59 4.66 7.37 -9.88
C LEU A 59 6.01 7.36 -10.61
N LYS A 60 6.14 6.57 -11.67
CA LYS A 60 7.34 6.51 -12.50
C LYS A 60 7.66 7.84 -13.19
N GLU A 61 6.65 8.54 -13.72
CA GLU A 61 6.81 9.89 -14.30
C GLU A 61 7.37 10.90 -13.29
N LYS A 62 7.09 10.70 -12.00
CA LYS A 62 7.62 11.49 -10.90
C LYS A 62 8.96 10.99 -10.36
N ASN A 63 9.59 10.01 -11.01
CA ASN A 63 10.80 9.33 -10.55
C ASN A 63 10.65 8.66 -9.17
N ILE A 64 9.43 8.27 -8.80
CA ILE A 64 9.18 7.49 -7.58
C ILE A 64 9.31 6.00 -7.93
N PRO A 65 10.31 5.27 -7.41
CA PRO A 65 10.47 3.84 -7.66
C PRO A 65 9.28 3.06 -7.09
N VAL A 66 8.86 2.04 -7.84
CA VAL A 66 7.79 1.13 -7.43
C VAL A 66 8.42 -0.25 -7.22
N TYR A 67 8.40 -0.71 -5.97
CA TYR A 67 8.86 -2.03 -5.59
C TYR A 67 7.68 -2.97 -5.42
N GLY A 68 7.88 -4.24 -5.79
CA GLY A 68 6.91 -5.31 -5.56
C GLY A 68 7.59 -6.52 -4.95
N THR A 69 6.83 -7.30 -4.19
CA THR A 69 7.32 -8.57 -3.66
C THR A 69 7.03 -9.72 -4.64
N ALA A 70 8.02 -10.58 -4.87
CA ALA A 70 7.88 -11.75 -5.74
C ALA A 70 8.73 -12.91 -5.22
N LEU A 71 8.27 -14.14 -5.46
CA LEU A 71 9.01 -15.36 -5.09
C LEU A 71 10.19 -15.62 -6.03
N GLU A 72 10.02 -15.30 -7.32
CA GLU A 72 10.99 -15.58 -8.37
C GLU A 72 11.55 -14.28 -8.95
N ARG A 73 12.82 -14.32 -9.35
CA ARG A 73 13.52 -13.19 -10.01
C ARG A 73 13.48 -11.89 -9.19
N ALA A 74 13.49 -12.02 -7.86
CA ALA A 74 13.56 -10.91 -6.92
C ALA A 74 14.98 -10.75 -6.36
N ALA A 75 15.27 -9.55 -5.85
CA ALA A 75 16.44 -9.29 -5.01
C ALA A 75 16.01 -9.28 -3.54
N THR A 76 16.94 -9.55 -2.62
CA THR A 76 16.68 -9.42 -1.18
C THR A 76 16.40 -7.96 -0.86
N TYR A 77 15.40 -7.67 -0.01
CA TYR A 77 15.06 -6.29 0.32
C TYR A 77 16.22 -5.52 0.96
N THR A 78 17.13 -6.21 1.65
CA THR A 78 18.33 -5.63 2.26
C THR A 78 19.38 -5.20 1.25
N ASP A 79 19.30 -5.70 0.02
CA ASP A 79 20.23 -5.36 -1.06
C ASP A 79 19.74 -4.14 -1.85
N ILE A 80 18.52 -3.66 -1.59
CA ILE A 80 17.94 -2.48 -2.22
C ILE A 80 18.40 -1.23 -1.47
N PRO A 81 19.00 -0.23 -2.14
CA PRO A 81 19.37 1.04 -1.50
C PRO A 81 18.14 1.74 -0.91
N ALA A 82 18.35 2.43 0.22
CA ALA A 82 17.33 3.30 0.78
C ALA A 82 16.94 4.39 -0.23
N ALA A 83 15.64 4.63 -0.36
CA ALA A 83 15.08 5.66 -1.22
C ALA A 83 14.30 6.65 -0.36
N ASP A 84 14.50 7.95 -0.61
CA ASP A 84 13.77 9.02 0.09
C ASP A 84 12.27 9.02 -0.22
N SER A 85 11.90 8.47 -1.38
CA SER A 85 10.52 8.26 -1.80
C SER A 85 10.40 6.94 -2.54
N PHE A 86 9.35 6.18 -2.27
CA PHE A 86 9.05 4.94 -2.98
C PHE A 86 7.57 4.58 -2.84
N ALA A 87 7.12 3.66 -3.69
CA ALA A 87 5.88 2.93 -3.51
C ALA A 87 6.17 1.43 -3.36
N LEU A 88 5.41 0.77 -2.49
CA LEU A 88 5.51 -0.67 -2.24
C LEU A 88 4.18 -1.34 -2.61
N MET A 89 4.26 -2.43 -3.38
CA MET A 89 3.13 -3.22 -3.88
C MET A 89 3.17 -4.68 -3.37
#